data_AF-A0A674HEU8-F1
#
_entry.id   AF-A0A674HEU8-F1
#
_cell.length_a   1.000
_cell.length_b   1.000
_cell.length_c   1.000
_cell.angle_alpha   90.00
_cell.angle_beta   90.00
_cell.angle_gamma   90.00
#
_symmetry.space_group_name_H-M   'P 1'
#
loop_
_entity.id
_entity.type
_entity.pdbx_description
1 polymer ?
#
loop_
_entity_poly.entity_id
_entity_poly.type
_entity_poly.pdbx_seq_one_letter_code
_entity_poly.pdbx_strand_id
1 'polypeptide(L)'
;MDRWRGIDRCRSGTGNGPVQSPPVSGASPGTASPTESRWSRYGLTPVLPGSSRPRCRPEAGPAPPGPGAAPLSASSPCPGPAPPVPVPPRYHRARLGAPGSPRRPPPGTVPVPVPVRARLSPARPPPSWSGGRGVMTSRGGRAAGSRSDRTGRAGGERGEPGRSPRRRQWRSVTPGMDAGPARTRCRQWQPDIEWAQQFAGAIMFPSKATEKWVPPPWNDKDPVAHKKVASLTINFGPQHPAAHGVLRLVLELSGETVKRCDPHVGLLHRGTEKLIEYKTYLQALPYFDRLDYVSMMCNEQAYSLAVEKLLNIRPPPRAQWIRVLFAEITRLLNHIMAVTTHALDIGAMTPFFWMFEEREKMFEFYERVSGARMHAAYVRPGGVHQDLPLGLMDDIYEFVKNFSIRIDEVEEMLTNNRIWKNRTVDIGVITAEEALNYGFSGVMLRGSGIQWDLRKTQPYDVYDQVEFDVPIGSRGDCYDRYLCRVEEMRQSLRIILQCLNKMPPGEIKVDDAKVSPPKRAEMKTSMESLIHHFKLYTEGYQVPPGATYTAIEAPKGEFGVYLVSDGSSRPYRCKIKAPGFAHLAGLDRMSQGHMLADVVAIIGTQDIVFGEVDR
;
A
#
# COMPACT_ATOMS: atom_id res chain seq x y z
N MET A 1 -35.78 -57.38 -23.33
CA MET A 1 -36.35 -56.25 -22.57
C MET A 1 -36.02 -54.98 -23.33
N ASP A 2 -36.66 -54.60 -24.43
CA ASP A 2 -38.07 -54.68 -24.89
C ASP A 2 -39.01 -53.59 -24.36
N ARG A 3 -39.75 -53.02 -25.34
CA ARG A 3 -40.78 -51.96 -25.28
C ARG A 3 -40.28 -50.51 -25.17
N TRP A 4 -40.78 -49.55 -25.95
CA TRP A 4 -41.68 -49.56 -27.14
C TRP A 4 -41.40 -48.26 -27.94
N ARG A 5 -41.18 -48.28 -29.26
CA ARG A 5 -42.14 -48.20 -30.40
C ARG A 5 -42.76 -46.81 -30.69
N GLY A 6 -42.59 -46.33 -31.93
CA GLY A 6 -43.22 -45.14 -32.53
C GLY A 6 -42.37 -44.57 -33.70
N ILE A 7 -42.36 -45.08 -34.96
CA ILE A 7 -43.43 -45.18 -36.00
C ILE A 7 -43.78 -43.77 -36.56
N ASP A 8 -43.63 -43.45 -37.86
CA ASP A 8 -43.15 -44.21 -39.04
C ASP A 8 -42.80 -43.31 -40.26
N ARG A 9 -42.07 -43.85 -41.25
CA ARG A 9 -42.13 -43.55 -42.73
C ARG A 9 -41.68 -42.14 -43.25
N CYS A 10 -41.29 -41.96 -44.53
CA CYS A 10 -41.09 -42.88 -45.68
C CYS A 10 -40.14 -42.28 -46.76
N ARG A 11 -39.32 -43.12 -47.44
CA ARG A 11 -38.95 -43.15 -48.90
C ARG A 11 -38.47 -41.85 -49.62
N SER A 12 -37.69 -41.82 -50.70
CA SER A 12 -36.86 -42.75 -51.51
C SER A 12 -36.14 -41.89 -52.58
N GLY A 13 -35.00 -42.21 -53.21
CA GLY A 13 -34.07 -43.35 -53.19
C GLY A 13 -33.09 -43.26 -54.40
N THR A 14 -32.15 -44.21 -54.51
CA THR A 14 -31.46 -44.69 -55.77
C THR A 14 -30.87 -43.68 -56.79
N GLY A 15 -29.58 -43.80 -57.13
CA GLY A 15 -29.01 -43.20 -58.36
C GLY A 15 -27.49 -43.32 -58.54
N ASN A 16 -27.04 -44.17 -59.47
CA ASN A 16 -25.63 -44.46 -59.78
C ASN A 16 -24.87 -43.32 -60.51
N GLY A 17 -23.54 -43.31 -60.37
CA GLY A 17 -22.63 -43.33 -61.53
C GLY A 17 -21.87 -42.02 -61.91
N PRO A 18 -20.62 -42.12 -62.42
CA PRO A 18 -19.77 -40.95 -62.76
C PRO A 18 -19.61 -40.68 -64.27
N VAL A 19 -19.28 -39.42 -64.65
CA VAL A 19 -18.83 -39.00 -66.00
C VAL A 19 -17.71 -37.92 -65.87
N GLN A 20 -16.92 -37.72 -66.93
CA GLN A 20 -15.67 -36.93 -66.96
C GLN A 20 -15.80 -35.57 -67.71
N SER A 21 -14.65 -34.86 -67.86
CA SER A 21 -14.38 -33.56 -68.54
C SER A 21 -14.28 -33.70 -70.09
N PRO A 22 -13.75 -32.76 -70.93
CA PRO A 22 -13.14 -31.40 -70.80
C PRO A 22 -13.82 -30.37 -71.77
N PRO A 23 -13.21 -29.56 -72.70
CA PRO A 23 -11.88 -28.84 -72.80
C PRO A 23 -11.88 -27.36 -73.33
N VAL A 24 -10.79 -26.59 -73.08
CA VAL A 24 -10.21 -25.50 -73.95
C VAL A 24 -11.07 -24.20 -74.15
N SER A 25 -10.62 -22.97 -74.48
CA SER A 25 -9.37 -22.26 -74.92
C SER A 25 -9.27 -20.87 -74.23
N GLY A 26 -8.24 -20.00 -74.37
CA GLY A 26 -6.89 -20.13 -74.95
C GLY A 26 -6.48 -19.09 -76.03
N ALA A 27 -5.86 -17.94 -75.67
CA ALA A 27 -5.18 -16.99 -76.60
C ALA A 27 -4.03 -16.19 -75.93
N SER A 28 -3.08 -15.65 -76.71
CA SER A 28 -1.86 -14.89 -76.30
C SER A 28 -1.30 -14.08 -77.49
N PRO A 29 -0.16 -13.34 -77.44
CA PRO A 29 0.67 -12.83 -76.32
C PRO A 29 0.91 -11.29 -76.40
N GLY A 30 1.74 -10.69 -75.51
CA GLY A 30 2.15 -9.27 -75.64
C GLY A 30 3.15 -8.76 -74.59
N THR A 31 4.34 -8.33 -75.02
CA THR A 31 5.53 -7.98 -74.21
C THR A 31 5.62 -6.51 -73.72
N ALA A 32 6.48 -6.31 -72.70
CA ALA A 32 7.39 -5.15 -72.48
C ALA A 32 7.08 -4.09 -71.38
N SER A 33 8.16 -3.46 -70.91
CA SER A 33 8.35 -2.43 -69.87
C SER A 33 9.52 -1.51 -70.31
N PRO A 34 10.17 -0.61 -69.52
CA PRO A 34 9.87 0.02 -68.21
C PRO A 34 10.09 1.58 -68.28
N THR A 35 10.65 2.22 -67.23
CA THR A 35 11.27 3.59 -67.14
C THR A 35 10.29 4.78 -66.95
N GLU A 36 10.35 5.58 -65.85
CA GLU A 36 11.19 6.77 -65.52
C GLU A 36 10.43 8.11 -65.72
N SER A 37 10.71 9.25 -65.05
CA SER A 37 11.59 9.60 -63.91
C SER A 37 11.18 10.97 -63.26
N ARG A 38 11.84 11.35 -62.14
CA ARG A 38 12.25 12.71 -61.66
C ARG A 38 11.24 13.90 -61.68
N TRP A 39 11.02 14.73 -60.65
CA TRP A 39 11.83 15.41 -59.59
C TRP A 39 12.04 16.94 -59.81
N SER A 40 11.48 17.72 -58.86
CA SER A 40 12.17 18.76 -58.06
C SER A 40 12.20 20.25 -58.45
N ARG A 41 12.24 21.09 -57.38
CA ARG A 41 12.55 22.55 -57.28
C ARG A 41 11.44 23.48 -57.80
N TYR A 42 11.22 24.71 -57.30
CA TYR A 42 11.88 25.57 -56.29
C TYR A 42 10.79 26.12 -55.32
N GLY A 43 11.03 26.84 -54.21
CA GLY A 43 12.26 27.21 -53.49
C GLY A 43 12.11 28.57 -52.75
N LEU A 44 12.68 28.67 -51.54
CA LEU A 44 12.89 29.90 -50.73
C LEU A 44 11.68 30.58 -50.02
N THR A 45 12.02 31.47 -49.09
CA THR A 45 11.24 32.06 -47.97
C THR A 45 11.72 33.53 -47.74
N PRO A 46 11.51 34.24 -46.60
CA PRO A 46 10.36 34.45 -45.68
C PRO A 46 10.02 35.97 -45.47
N VAL A 47 9.39 36.32 -44.33
CA VAL A 47 9.45 37.61 -43.55
C VAL A 47 8.15 38.47 -43.47
N LEU A 48 8.00 39.16 -42.32
CA LEU A 48 6.86 39.95 -41.77
C LEU A 48 7.22 41.48 -41.79
N PRO A 49 6.61 42.42 -41.01
CA PRO A 49 5.22 42.66 -40.52
C PRO A 49 4.70 44.10 -40.87
N GLY A 50 3.47 44.52 -40.46
CA GLY A 50 3.13 45.97 -40.45
C GLY A 50 1.68 46.47 -40.23
N SER A 51 1.40 46.97 -39.02
CA SER A 51 0.40 48.01 -38.59
C SER A 51 -0.63 48.69 -39.53
N SER A 52 -1.88 48.90 -39.05
CA SER A 52 -2.48 50.24 -38.75
C SER A 52 -3.97 50.18 -38.29
N ARG A 53 -4.53 51.32 -37.82
CA ARG A 53 -5.95 51.56 -37.42
C ARG A 53 -6.44 52.92 -37.94
N PRO A 54 -7.76 53.16 -38.01
CA PRO A 54 -8.32 54.39 -37.41
C PRO A 54 -9.57 54.14 -36.51
N ARG A 55 -10.37 55.18 -36.23
CA ARG A 55 -11.30 55.33 -35.09
C ARG A 55 -12.78 55.50 -35.52
N CYS A 56 -13.73 55.19 -34.61
CA CYS A 56 -14.76 56.14 -34.13
C CYS A 56 -15.55 55.62 -32.90
N ARG A 57 -16.28 56.52 -32.22
CA ARG A 57 -17.09 56.40 -30.96
C ARG A 57 -17.99 57.67 -30.85
N PRO A 58 -18.89 57.84 -29.84
CA PRO A 58 -19.30 56.97 -28.72
C PRO A 58 -20.67 56.30 -29.03
N GLU A 59 -21.77 56.15 -28.27
CA GLU A 59 -22.33 56.52 -26.92
C GLU A 59 -23.17 55.31 -26.40
N ALA A 60 -23.43 54.99 -25.11
CA ALA A 60 -23.89 55.66 -23.86
C ALA A 60 -25.38 55.32 -23.53
N GLY A 61 -25.67 54.82 -22.32
CA GLY A 61 -27.03 54.48 -21.84
C GLY A 61 -27.11 53.20 -20.94
N PRO A 62 -27.89 53.16 -19.83
CA PRO A 62 -27.91 52.04 -18.88
C PRO A 62 -29.25 51.25 -18.79
N ALA A 63 -29.32 50.27 -17.88
CA ALA A 63 -30.47 49.38 -17.59
C ALA A 63 -31.18 49.75 -16.26
N PRO A 64 -32.03 48.87 -15.65
CA PRO A 64 -33.33 48.31 -16.07
C PRO A 64 -34.50 48.91 -15.23
N PRO A 65 -35.79 48.56 -15.47
CA PRO A 65 -36.44 47.49 -14.67
C PRO A 65 -37.62 46.76 -15.38
N GLY A 66 -38.30 45.84 -14.67
CA GLY A 66 -39.71 45.46 -14.92
C GLY A 66 -40.68 46.29 -14.05
N PRO A 67 -41.96 45.91 -13.84
CA PRO A 67 -42.69 44.70 -14.26
C PRO A 67 -44.05 44.99 -14.98
N GLY A 68 -44.86 43.96 -15.32
CA GLY A 68 -46.31 44.15 -15.49
C GLY A 68 -47.10 43.15 -16.35
N ALA A 69 -48.37 42.93 -15.93
CA ALA A 69 -49.55 42.48 -16.69
C ALA A 69 -49.57 41.12 -17.45
N ALA A 70 -50.40 40.19 -16.94
CA ALA A 70 -51.23 39.26 -17.74
C ALA A 70 -52.62 39.89 -17.97
N PRO A 71 -53.45 39.45 -18.94
CA PRO A 71 -54.60 38.54 -18.65
C PRO A 71 -55.04 37.65 -19.85
N LEU A 72 -56.12 36.82 -19.85
CA LEU A 72 -56.78 35.95 -18.85
C LEU A 72 -57.74 34.96 -19.57
N SER A 73 -57.73 33.69 -19.18
CA SER A 73 -58.91 32.82 -18.97
C SER A 73 -58.42 31.59 -18.17
N ALA A 74 -58.89 31.27 -16.96
CA ALA A 74 -60.24 31.02 -16.45
C ALA A 74 -60.91 29.82 -17.17
N SER A 75 -61.33 28.74 -16.49
CA SER A 75 -61.65 28.56 -15.07
C SER A 75 -61.17 27.24 -14.42
N SER A 76 -61.16 27.24 -13.08
CA SER A 76 -60.99 26.12 -12.12
C SER A 76 -62.27 25.21 -12.06
N PRO A 77 -62.35 24.04 -11.35
CA PRO A 77 -61.74 23.79 -10.03
C PRO A 77 -61.37 22.35 -9.55
N CYS A 78 -60.65 22.34 -8.40
CA CYS A 78 -60.58 21.33 -7.34
C CYS A 78 -59.77 20.01 -7.54
N PRO A 79 -59.31 19.36 -6.43
CA PRO A 79 -58.19 18.40 -6.46
C PRO A 79 -58.58 16.92 -6.26
N GLY A 80 -57.74 16.02 -6.79
CA GLY A 80 -57.80 14.56 -6.57
C GLY A 80 -56.96 14.06 -5.38
N PRO A 81 -57.13 12.80 -4.93
CA PRO A 81 -56.56 12.28 -3.70
C PRO A 81 -55.10 11.80 -3.81
N ALA A 82 -54.40 11.77 -2.67
CA ALA A 82 -53.01 11.31 -2.55
C ALA A 82 -52.88 9.77 -2.45
N PRO A 83 -51.78 9.17 -2.96
CA PRO A 83 -51.53 7.73 -2.87
C PRO A 83 -51.06 7.27 -1.47
N PRO A 84 -51.28 5.99 -1.10
CA PRO A 84 -51.02 5.47 0.24
C PRO A 84 -49.54 5.13 0.53
N VAL A 85 -49.16 5.28 1.81
CA VAL A 85 -47.83 4.93 2.35
C VAL A 85 -47.80 3.46 2.80
N PRO A 86 -46.72 2.69 2.54
CA PRO A 86 -46.62 1.28 2.95
C PRO A 86 -46.52 1.10 4.47
N VAL A 87 -47.14 0.04 4.98
CA VAL A 87 -47.25 -0.29 6.41
C VAL A 87 -46.35 -1.49 6.76
N PRO A 88 -45.53 -1.44 7.85
CA PRO A 88 -44.71 -2.58 8.27
C PRO A 88 -45.56 -3.73 8.87
N PRO A 89 -45.08 -4.98 8.80
CA PRO A 89 -45.90 -6.17 9.12
C PRO A 89 -46.24 -6.32 10.60
N ARG A 90 -47.43 -6.88 10.87
CA ARG A 90 -47.93 -7.16 12.23
C ARG A 90 -47.29 -8.43 12.80
N TYR A 91 -46.69 -8.35 13.98
CA TYR A 91 -46.45 -9.51 14.85
C TYR A 91 -47.73 -9.90 15.61
N HIS A 92 -47.90 -11.19 15.89
CA HIS A 92 -49.04 -11.71 16.65
C HIS A 92 -48.94 -11.39 18.15
N ARG A 93 -50.11 -11.17 18.78
CA ARG A 93 -50.24 -10.87 20.21
C ARG A 93 -49.93 -12.09 21.11
N ALA A 94 -49.26 -11.83 22.22
CA ALA A 94 -49.51 -12.52 23.48
C ALA A 94 -49.81 -11.51 24.61
N ARG A 95 -50.70 -11.93 25.52
CA ARG A 95 -51.27 -11.28 26.71
C ARG A 95 -50.20 -10.83 27.74
N LEU A 96 -50.43 -9.97 28.74
CA LEU A 96 -51.51 -9.03 29.15
C LEU A 96 -50.92 -8.15 30.28
N GLY A 97 -51.37 -6.90 30.45
CA GLY A 97 -51.04 -6.09 31.65
C GLY A 97 -50.97 -4.58 31.39
N ALA A 98 -51.62 -3.79 32.25
CA ALA A 98 -51.66 -2.31 32.22
C ALA A 98 -51.94 -1.79 33.66
N PRO A 99 -52.03 -0.47 33.90
CA PRO A 99 -50.95 0.50 33.76
C PRO A 99 -50.70 1.27 35.08
N GLY A 100 -49.60 2.04 35.18
CA GLY A 100 -49.34 2.90 36.34
C GLY A 100 -48.37 4.05 36.04
N SER A 101 -48.72 5.27 36.45
CA SER A 101 -47.96 6.52 36.23
C SER A 101 -48.13 7.48 37.43
N PRO A 102 -47.49 8.67 37.48
CA PRO A 102 -46.06 8.78 37.78
C PRO A 102 -45.76 9.76 38.94
N ARG A 103 -44.75 9.50 39.78
CA ARG A 103 -44.24 10.48 40.77
C ARG A 103 -42.72 10.43 40.98
N ARG A 104 -42.07 11.59 40.83
CA ARG A 104 -40.89 12.08 41.58
C ARG A 104 -41.44 12.95 42.74
N PRO A 105 -40.73 13.29 43.85
CA PRO A 105 -39.31 13.74 43.95
C PRO A 105 -38.58 13.24 45.24
N PRO A 106 -37.50 13.89 45.76
CA PRO A 106 -36.18 14.12 45.16
C PRO A 106 -35.04 13.42 45.97
N PRO A 107 -33.89 14.01 46.43
CA PRO A 107 -32.62 13.25 46.38
C PRO A 107 -31.90 13.02 47.73
N GLY A 108 -30.95 12.07 47.74
CA GLY A 108 -29.85 12.07 48.73
C GLY A 108 -29.47 10.71 49.31
N THR A 109 -28.50 10.03 48.71
CA THR A 109 -27.48 9.21 49.40
C THR A 109 -26.36 8.83 48.42
N VAL A 110 -25.14 8.67 48.92
CA VAL A 110 -23.94 8.38 48.11
C VAL A 110 -23.74 6.86 47.98
N PRO A 111 -23.52 6.31 46.77
CA PRO A 111 -23.22 4.88 46.61
C PRO A 111 -21.78 4.55 47.03
N VAL A 112 -21.62 3.49 47.83
CA VAL A 112 -20.32 2.97 48.30
C VAL A 112 -19.72 2.00 47.28
N PRO A 113 -18.44 2.15 46.87
CA PRO A 113 -17.74 1.12 46.10
C PRO A 113 -17.13 0.04 47.02
N VAL A 114 -17.35 -1.23 46.68
CA VAL A 114 -16.81 -2.41 47.37
C VAL A 114 -15.35 -2.66 46.90
N PRO A 115 -14.41 -3.08 47.76
CA PRO A 115 -12.98 -2.83 47.53
C PRO A 115 -12.26 -3.87 46.66
N VAL A 116 -11.32 -3.38 45.85
CA VAL A 116 -10.29 -4.20 45.17
C VAL A 116 -9.11 -4.42 46.12
N ARG A 117 -8.56 -5.64 46.15
CA ARG A 117 -7.43 -6.02 47.03
C ARG A 117 -6.16 -5.23 46.73
N ALA A 118 -5.69 -4.44 47.69
CA ALA A 118 -4.36 -3.87 47.66
C ALA A 118 -3.27 -4.95 47.86
N ARG A 119 -2.18 -4.88 47.10
CA ARG A 119 -0.88 -5.45 47.47
C ARG A 119 0.08 -4.31 47.77
N LEU A 120 0.91 -4.50 48.80
CA LEU A 120 1.83 -3.48 49.32
C LEU A 120 3.04 -3.29 48.41
N SER A 121 3.53 -2.05 48.30
CA SER A 121 4.82 -1.70 47.70
C SER A 121 5.35 -0.42 48.37
N PRO A 122 6.39 -0.50 49.22
CA PRO A 122 6.93 0.67 49.93
C PRO A 122 7.93 1.46 49.07
N ALA A 123 8.18 2.71 49.44
CA ALA A 123 9.15 3.57 48.77
C ALA A 123 10.57 3.45 49.35
N ARG A 124 11.57 3.56 48.45
CA ARG A 124 12.98 4.04 48.57
C ARG A 124 13.59 4.19 49.99
N PRO A 125 14.86 3.74 50.20
CA PRO A 125 16.00 4.21 49.38
C PRO A 125 17.07 3.15 49.03
N PRO A 126 18.03 3.48 48.14
CA PRO A 126 19.22 2.64 47.89
C PRO A 126 20.33 2.89 48.94
N PRO A 127 21.00 1.83 49.45
CA PRO A 127 22.18 1.95 50.32
C PRO A 127 23.48 2.12 49.52
N SER A 128 24.57 2.44 50.23
CA SER A 128 25.92 2.57 49.69
C SER A 128 26.88 1.58 50.35
N TRP A 129 28.00 1.25 49.67
CA TRP A 129 29.32 0.77 50.16
C TRP A 129 30.00 -0.09 49.06
N SER A 130 31.32 -0.33 49.01
CA SER A 130 32.48 0.48 49.44
C SER A 130 33.79 -0.22 49.02
N GLY A 131 34.77 0.53 48.50
CA GLY A 131 36.19 0.12 48.46
C GLY A 131 36.77 -0.22 47.06
N GLY A 132 37.98 0.25 46.70
CA GLY A 132 38.74 1.34 47.34
C GLY A 132 40.23 1.44 46.99
N ARG A 133 40.83 2.58 47.39
CA ARG A 133 42.28 2.91 47.53
C ARG A 133 43.07 3.01 46.19
N GLY A 134 44.06 3.90 46.01
CA GLY A 134 44.60 5.02 46.82
C GLY A 134 44.39 6.40 46.14
N VAL A 135 44.51 7.57 46.80
CA VAL A 135 45.69 8.16 47.50
C VAL A 135 46.78 8.55 46.46
N MET A 136 47.21 9.81 46.28
CA MET A 136 47.32 10.94 47.24
C MET A 136 47.35 12.35 46.55
N THR A 137 46.95 13.42 47.29
CA THR A 137 47.34 14.86 47.12
C THR A 137 47.00 15.61 45.80
N SER A 138 46.72 16.94 45.78
CA SER A 138 46.49 17.94 46.85
C SER A 138 45.74 19.20 46.31
N ARG A 139 45.12 19.98 47.22
CA ARG A 139 44.56 21.36 47.05
C ARG A 139 43.41 21.52 46.03
N GLY A 140 42.32 22.24 46.30
CA GLY A 140 41.85 22.91 47.53
C GLY A 140 41.63 24.41 47.36
N GLY A 141 40.36 24.86 47.44
CA GLY A 141 39.96 26.28 47.41
C GLY A 141 39.04 26.64 46.24
N ARG A 142 37.95 27.38 46.50
CA ARG A 142 37.00 27.90 45.50
C ARG A 142 36.93 29.44 45.55
N ALA A 143 36.63 30.01 44.37
CA ALA A 143 35.85 31.23 44.15
C ALA A 143 36.48 32.63 44.36
N ALA A 144 35.85 33.59 43.67
CA ALA A 144 36.00 35.06 43.68
C ALA A 144 37.32 35.65 43.10
N GLY A 145 37.18 36.68 42.24
CA GLY A 145 38.31 37.45 41.72
C GLY A 145 38.21 37.86 40.24
N SER A 146 37.21 38.65 39.86
CA SER A 146 37.12 39.20 38.49
C SER A 146 38.00 40.44 38.30
N ARG A 147 39.01 40.36 37.41
CA ARG A 147 39.61 41.50 36.66
C ARG A 147 40.76 41.06 35.73
N SER A 148 40.65 41.34 34.44
CA SER A 148 41.51 42.33 33.74
C SER A 148 41.39 42.23 32.22
N ASP A 149 41.24 43.37 31.55
CA ASP A 149 41.22 43.51 30.10
C ASP A 149 42.63 43.47 29.50
N ARG A 150 42.70 43.22 28.18
CA ARG A 150 43.76 43.77 27.30
C ARG A 150 43.43 43.59 25.81
N THR A 151 43.23 44.70 25.09
CA THR A 151 44.05 45.10 23.92
C THR A 151 43.62 46.45 23.32
N GLY A 152 44.51 47.46 23.36
CA GLY A 152 44.53 48.63 22.46
C GLY A 152 43.50 49.75 22.72
N ARG A 153 43.82 51.04 22.51
CA ARG A 153 45.07 51.73 22.06
C ARG A 153 45.22 53.11 22.76
N ALA A 154 46.36 53.76 22.54
CA ALA A 154 46.82 55.08 23.03
C ALA A 154 45.80 56.25 22.88
N GLY A 155 45.95 57.42 23.52
CA GLY A 155 47.00 57.98 24.43
C GLY A 155 46.74 59.51 24.63
N GLY A 156 47.50 60.29 25.43
CA GLY A 156 48.62 60.00 26.32
C GLY A 156 49.18 61.26 27.03
N GLU A 157 50.20 61.06 27.88
CA GLU A 157 51.11 62.04 28.54
C GLU A 157 50.62 63.06 29.62
N ARG A 158 51.57 63.37 30.54
CA ARG A 158 51.65 64.47 31.53
C ARG A 158 50.64 64.43 32.70
N GLY A 159 51.04 64.44 33.97
CA GLY A 159 52.37 64.33 34.58
C GLY A 159 52.33 64.66 36.09
N GLU A 160 52.81 63.77 36.95
CA GLU A 160 52.83 63.98 38.42
C GLU A 160 53.99 64.88 38.89
N PRO A 161 53.98 65.37 40.15
CA PRO A 161 54.68 64.62 41.21
C PRO A 161 53.98 64.61 42.58
N GLY A 162 54.41 63.71 43.48
CA GLY A 162 53.96 63.65 44.88
C GLY A 162 55.09 63.83 45.91
N ARG A 163 54.77 63.48 47.18
CA ARG A 163 55.62 63.43 48.41
C ARG A 163 55.76 64.71 49.28
N SER A 164 54.93 64.76 50.33
CA SER A 164 55.25 64.98 51.77
C SER A 164 56.53 65.73 52.19
N PRO A 165 56.50 66.64 53.20
CA PRO A 165 56.68 66.16 54.60
C PRO A 165 56.07 66.99 55.78
N ARG A 166 56.06 66.32 56.95
CA ARG A 166 56.17 66.74 58.38
C ARG A 166 55.93 68.21 58.86
N ARG A 167 55.11 68.30 59.92
CA ARG A 167 54.96 69.35 60.97
C ARG A 167 56.05 70.45 61.08
N ARG A 168 55.60 71.71 61.26
CA ARG A 168 55.95 72.59 62.42
C ARG A 168 54.87 73.68 62.62
N GLN A 169 54.81 74.27 63.82
CA GLN A 169 53.87 75.33 64.20
C GLN A 169 54.52 76.72 64.05
N TRP A 170 53.70 77.75 63.87
CA TRP A 170 53.83 79.03 64.58
C TRP A 170 52.44 79.59 64.92
N ARG A 171 52.34 80.39 65.97
CA ARG A 171 51.10 81.07 66.39
C ARG A 171 51.12 82.53 65.94
N SER A 172 49.95 83.05 65.60
CA SER A 172 49.56 84.41 65.96
C SER A 172 48.34 84.32 66.89
N VAL A 173 48.30 85.19 67.90
CA VAL A 173 47.18 85.37 68.86
C VAL A 173 46.91 86.87 68.78
N THR A 174 45.69 87.36 68.53
CA THR A 174 44.58 87.61 69.48
C THR A 174 43.44 88.31 68.69
N PRO A 175 42.23 88.56 69.25
CA PRO A 175 41.43 87.72 70.15
C PRO A 175 39.93 87.64 69.75
N GLY A 176 39.19 86.71 70.37
CA GLY A 176 37.79 86.93 70.78
C GLY A 176 36.67 86.96 69.73
N MET A 177 36.06 85.80 69.48
CA MET A 177 34.60 85.60 69.54
C MET A 177 34.29 84.10 69.56
N ASP A 178 33.20 83.70 70.21
CA ASP A 178 33.06 82.34 70.77
C ASP A 178 32.78 81.21 69.76
N ALA A 179 33.29 80.02 70.09
CA ALA A 179 33.21 78.84 69.25
C ALA A 179 31.95 78.00 69.53
N GLY A 180 31.05 77.91 68.54
CA GLY A 180 30.06 76.84 68.47
C GLY A 180 30.71 75.49 68.08
N PRO A 181 30.12 74.34 68.46
CA PRO A 181 30.70 73.02 68.20
C PRO A 181 30.79 72.71 66.70
N ALA A 182 31.94 72.18 66.28
CA ALA A 182 32.25 71.95 64.87
C ALA A 182 31.35 70.87 64.23
N ARG A 183 30.72 71.19 63.09
CA ARG A 183 29.98 70.22 62.26
C ARG A 183 30.93 69.28 61.53
N THR A 184 30.77 67.99 61.74
CA THR A 184 31.44 66.92 60.99
C THR A 184 31.14 67.03 59.49
N ARG A 185 32.16 66.95 58.62
CA ARG A 185 31.94 66.85 57.16
C ARG A 185 31.46 65.44 56.81
N CYS A 186 30.14 65.25 56.75
CA CYS A 186 29.52 64.03 56.22
C CYS A 186 29.92 63.81 54.75
N ARG A 187 29.93 62.55 54.31
CA ARG A 187 30.14 62.21 52.89
C ARG A 187 28.91 62.61 52.07
N GLN A 188 29.11 62.98 50.81
CA GLN A 188 28.00 63.20 49.87
C GLN A 188 27.21 61.89 49.71
N TRP A 189 25.88 61.98 49.80
CA TRP A 189 24.99 60.84 49.59
C TRP A 189 25.10 60.33 48.14
N GLN A 190 24.89 59.03 47.97
CA GLN A 190 24.81 58.33 46.70
C GLN A 190 23.54 57.47 46.71
N PRO A 191 22.87 57.29 45.57
CA PRO A 191 21.78 56.33 45.45
C PRO A 191 22.15 54.96 46.00
N ASP A 192 21.31 54.48 46.92
CA ASP A 192 21.30 53.09 47.34
C ASP A 192 20.50 52.22 46.36
N ILE A 193 20.46 50.91 46.61
CA ILE A 193 19.77 49.95 45.75
C ILE A 193 18.25 50.20 45.77
N GLU A 194 17.70 50.68 46.89
CA GLU A 194 16.28 51.01 47.04
C GLU A 194 15.90 52.22 46.18
N TRP A 195 16.72 53.27 46.16
CA TRP A 195 16.56 54.40 45.23
C TRP A 195 16.67 53.94 43.77
N ALA A 196 17.65 53.10 43.42
CA ALA A 196 17.82 52.62 42.06
C ALA A 196 16.63 51.77 41.56
N GLN A 197 16.04 50.94 42.43
CA GLN A 197 14.90 50.09 42.07
C GLN A 197 13.62 50.88 41.74
N GLN A 198 13.45 52.10 42.28
CA GLN A 198 12.32 52.98 41.96
C GLN A 198 12.28 53.40 40.49
N PHE A 199 13.42 53.35 39.78
CA PHE A 199 13.54 53.67 38.34
C PHE A 199 13.60 52.41 37.45
N ALA A 200 13.55 51.21 38.03
CA ALA A 200 13.72 49.93 37.32
C ALA A 200 12.40 49.19 37.01
N GLY A 201 11.26 49.73 37.45
CA GLY A 201 9.93 49.19 37.13
C GLY A 201 9.46 49.55 35.71
N ALA A 202 8.40 48.89 35.24
CA ALA A 202 7.79 49.19 33.93
C ALA A 202 7.20 50.62 33.83
N ILE A 203 6.88 51.25 34.97
CA ILE A 203 6.37 52.62 35.07
C ILE A 203 6.88 53.25 36.37
N MET A 204 7.21 54.54 36.34
CA MET A 204 7.65 55.33 37.50
C MET A 204 6.64 55.38 38.67
N PHE A 205 5.34 55.21 38.41
CA PHE A 205 4.29 55.30 39.43
C PHE A 205 3.31 54.11 39.30
N PRO A 206 3.52 53.03 40.07
CA PRO A 206 2.60 51.89 40.10
C PRO A 206 1.22 52.27 40.64
N SER A 207 0.18 51.68 40.04
CA SER A 207 -1.22 51.82 40.43
C SER A 207 -1.91 50.46 40.42
N LYS A 208 -3.09 50.34 41.05
CA LYS A 208 -3.89 49.09 41.04
C LYS A 208 -4.29 48.59 39.63
N ALA A 209 -4.17 49.44 38.60
CA ALA A 209 -4.39 49.05 37.20
C ALA A 209 -3.09 48.60 36.49
N THR A 210 -1.94 49.14 36.90
CA THR A 210 -0.63 48.95 36.25
C THR A 210 0.30 47.97 36.98
N GLU A 211 -0.07 47.51 38.17
CA GLU A 211 0.61 46.48 38.98
C GLU A 211 0.93 45.17 38.21
N LYS A 212 0.21 44.90 37.11
CA LYS A 212 0.42 43.72 36.24
C LYS A 212 1.51 43.90 35.17
N TRP A 213 2.09 45.10 35.03
CA TRP A 213 3.04 45.40 33.96
C TRP A 213 4.47 45.05 34.41
N VAL A 214 4.99 43.94 33.90
CA VAL A 214 6.39 43.54 34.05
C VAL A 214 7.25 44.38 33.08
N PRO A 215 8.46 44.84 33.45
CA PRO A 215 9.36 45.50 32.50
C PRO A 215 9.68 44.57 31.31
N PRO A 216 9.94 45.13 30.11
CA PRO A 216 10.20 44.32 28.92
C PRO A 216 11.45 43.44 29.09
N PRO A 217 11.52 42.28 28.43
CA PRO A 217 12.74 41.48 28.36
C PRO A 217 13.92 42.32 27.82
N TRP A 218 15.12 42.18 28.41
CA TRP A 218 16.34 42.93 28.06
C TRP A 218 16.83 42.78 26.60
N ASN A 219 16.15 41.98 25.78
CA ASN A 219 16.44 41.68 24.39
C ASN A 219 15.26 42.05 23.45
N ASP A 220 14.26 42.76 23.96
CA ASP A 220 12.99 43.15 23.32
C ASP A 220 12.26 41.98 22.62
N LYS A 221 12.45 40.76 23.13
CA LYS A 221 11.86 39.53 22.58
C LYS A 221 11.16 38.74 23.66
N ASP A 222 9.83 38.74 23.59
CA ASP A 222 9.00 37.81 24.33
C ASP A 222 9.48 36.36 24.09
N PRO A 223 9.42 35.48 25.11
CA PRO A 223 9.72 34.07 24.93
C PRO A 223 8.75 33.48 23.90
N VAL A 224 9.29 33.03 22.76
CA VAL A 224 8.50 32.59 21.61
C VAL A 224 7.56 31.47 22.06
N ALA A 225 6.26 31.79 22.13
CA ALA A 225 5.23 30.82 22.46
C ALA A 225 5.14 29.79 21.34
N HIS A 226 5.81 28.64 21.52
CA HIS A 226 5.81 27.50 20.62
C HIS A 226 4.41 26.86 20.53
N LYS A 227 3.49 27.55 19.87
CA LYS A 227 2.18 27.03 19.47
C LYS A 227 2.42 25.85 18.54
N LYS A 228 2.26 24.63 19.06
CA LYS A 228 2.25 23.42 18.23
C LYS A 228 1.08 23.56 17.24
N VAL A 229 1.41 23.79 15.96
CA VAL A 229 0.43 23.71 14.87
C VAL A 229 -0.08 22.27 14.85
N ALA A 230 -1.39 22.08 15.02
CA ALA A 230 -2.00 20.76 14.96
C ALA A 230 -1.83 20.18 13.55
N SER A 231 -1.39 18.92 13.46
CA SER A 231 -1.49 18.14 12.23
C SER A 231 -2.97 17.94 11.87
N LEU A 232 -3.28 17.99 10.58
CA LEU A 232 -4.63 17.68 10.10
C LEU A 232 -4.75 16.14 9.98
N THR A 233 -5.55 15.53 10.85
CA THR A 233 -5.86 14.10 10.78
C THR A 233 -6.97 13.85 9.75
N ILE A 234 -6.62 13.32 8.58
CA ILE A 234 -7.59 12.88 7.57
C ILE A 234 -7.83 11.38 7.71
N ASN A 235 -9.10 10.96 7.76
CA ASN A 235 -9.48 9.57 7.62
C ASN A 235 -9.75 9.30 6.13
N PHE A 236 -8.87 8.57 5.47
CA PHE A 236 -9.16 7.95 4.18
C PHE A 236 -10.14 6.80 4.46
N GLY A 237 -11.39 6.96 4.04
CA GLY A 237 -12.46 6.02 4.36
C GLY A 237 -12.39 4.72 3.53
N PRO A 238 -12.95 3.60 4.02
CA PRO A 238 -13.02 2.35 3.26
C PRO A 238 -13.77 2.47 1.92
N GLN A 239 -14.64 3.47 1.78
CA GLN A 239 -15.34 3.79 0.54
C GLN A 239 -14.54 4.79 -0.31
N HIS A 240 -13.43 4.34 -0.90
CA HIS A 240 -12.62 5.15 -1.82
C HIS A 240 -12.09 4.28 -2.99
N PRO A 241 -12.09 4.74 -4.26
CA PRO A 241 -11.64 3.93 -5.41
C PRO A 241 -10.19 3.45 -5.26
N ALA A 242 -9.27 4.38 -4.93
CA ALA A 242 -7.86 4.09 -4.68
C ALA A 242 -7.55 3.33 -3.38
N ALA A 243 -8.57 2.76 -2.73
CA ALA A 243 -8.41 1.81 -1.63
C ALA A 243 -8.53 0.34 -2.11
N HIS A 244 -8.77 0.11 -3.41
CA HIS A 244 -8.79 -1.20 -4.09
C HIS A 244 -9.43 -2.35 -3.29
N GLY A 245 -10.56 -2.06 -2.64
CA GLY A 245 -11.14 -2.93 -1.64
C GLY A 245 -11.59 -2.11 -0.43
N VAL A 246 -11.10 -2.46 0.76
CA VAL A 246 -11.65 -2.00 2.04
C VAL A 246 -10.51 -1.65 3.01
N LEU A 247 -9.79 -0.57 2.72
CA LEU A 247 -8.70 -0.04 3.56
C LEU A 247 -9.10 1.28 4.22
N ARG A 248 -8.79 1.44 5.51
CA ARG A 248 -8.87 2.75 6.19
C ARG A 248 -7.47 3.25 6.50
N LEU A 249 -7.11 4.43 6.02
CA LEU A 249 -5.87 5.11 6.41
C LEU A 249 -6.19 6.28 7.34
N VAL A 250 -5.42 6.43 8.41
CA VAL A 250 -5.38 7.66 9.19
C VAL A 250 -4.09 8.39 8.84
N LEU A 251 -4.21 9.54 8.18
CA LEU A 251 -3.09 10.34 7.71
C LEU A 251 -2.93 11.58 8.57
N GLU A 252 -1.76 11.76 9.18
CA GLU A 252 -1.39 13.03 9.81
C GLU A 252 -0.70 13.93 8.78
N LEU A 253 -1.40 14.96 8.33
CA LEU A 253 -0.91 15.90 7.31
C LEU A 253 -0.39 17.21 7.91
N SER A 254 0.53 17.84 7.19
CA SER A 254 1.19 19.10 7.54
C SER A 254 1.04 20.14 6.43
N GLY A 255 -0.21 20.47 6.10
CA GLY A 255 -0.55 21.02 4.78
C GLY A 255 -0.80 19.85 3.84
N GLU A 256 -0.09 19.80 2.72
CA GLU A 256 -0.22 18.72 1.72
C GLU A 256 0.70 17.51 2.01
N THR A 257 1.74 17.70 2.82
CA THR A 257 2.75 16.66 3.11
C THR A 257 2.31 15.71 4.22
N VAL A 258 2.56 14.42 4.00
CA VAL A 258 2.31 13.34 4.96
C VAL A 258 3.44 13.32 6.00
N LYS A 259 3.08 13.43 7.28
CA LYS A 259 4.01 13.19 8.41
C LYS A 259 3.97 11.76 8.92
N ARG A 260 2.80 11.11 8.81
CA ARG A 260 2.56 9.74 9.27
C ARG A 260 1.34 9.15 8.59
N CYS A 261 1.38 7.85 8.30
CA CYS A 261 0.30 7.04 7.78
C CYS A 261 0.07 5.81 8.70
N ASP A 262 -1.06 5.76 9.39
CA ASP A 262 -1.50 4.58 10.14
C ASP A 262 -2.53 3.79 9.28
N PRO A 263 -2.15 2.66 8.64
CA PRO A 263 -3.10 1.78 7.96
C PRO A 263 -3.87 0.90 8.96
N HIS A 264 -5.19 1.08 9.01
CA HIS A 264 -6.11 0.21 9.73
C HIS A 264 -6.65 -0.89 8.80
N VAL A 265 -6.18 -2.11 9.07
CA VAL A 265 -6.57 -3.36 8.40
C VAL A 265 -7.51 -4.19 9.28
N GLY A 266 -7.90 -5.39 8.83
CA GLY A 266 -8.84 -6.28 9.52
C GLY A 266 -10.30 -6.14 9.08
N LEU A 267 -10.59 -5.27 8.10
CA LEU A 267 -11.94 -5.02 7.59
C LEU A 267 -12.45 -6.14 6.67
N LEU A 268 -11.55 -6.97 6.12
CA LEU A 268 -11.89 -8.17 5.35
C LEU A 268 -11.53 -9.48 6.06
N HIS A 269 -11.12 -9.43 7.34
CA HIS A 269 -10.66 -10.59 8.09
C HIS A 269 -11.77 -11.63 8.29
N ARG A 270 -11.51 -12.86 7.84
CA ARG A 270 -12.48 -13.97 7.82
C ARG A 270 -12.12 -15.12 8.75
N GLY A 271 -11.02 -15.03 9.50
CA GLY A 271 -10.51 -16.11 10.33
C GLY A 271 -10.12 -17.35 9.51
N THR A 272 -9.61 -17.16 8.29
CA THR A 272 -9.32 -18.23 7.31
C THR A 272 -8.40 -19.29 7.90
N GLU A 273 -7.30 -18.88 8.54
CA GLU A 273 -6.36 -19.76 9.22
C GLU A 273 -7.04 -20.62 10.31
N LYS A 274 -8.07 -20.09 10.98
CA LYS A 274 -8.82 -20.82 12.01
C LYS A 274 -9.86 -21.76 11.43
N LEU A 275 -10.43 -21.45 10.26
CA LEU A 275 -11.32 -22.34 9.52
C LEU A 275 -10.56 -23.52 8.89
N ILE A 276 -9.28 -23.33 8.54
CA ILE A 276 -8.40 -24.38 8.01
C ILE A 276 -8.14 -25.47 9.07
N GLU A 277 -7.92 -25.11 10.34
CA GLU A 277 -7.70 -26.06 11.45
C GLU A 277 -8.87 -27.05 11.67
N TYR A 278 -10.07 -26.73 11.20
CA TYR A 278 -11.25 -27.59 11.34
C TYR A 278 -11.55 -28.47 10.11
N LYS A 279 -10.76 -28.38 9.04
CA LYS A 279 -11.00 -29.07 7.76
C LYS A 279 -9.84 -29.96 7.33
N THR A 280 -10.12 -30.97 6.50
CA THR A 280 -9.06 -31.81 5.93
C THR A 280 -8.25 -31.06 4.88
N TYR A 281 -7.03 -31.51 4.58
CA TYR A 281 -6.13 -30.82 3.63
C TYR A 281 -6.79 -30.50 2.27
N LEU A 282 -7.53 -31.46 1.70
CA LEU A 282 -8.26 -31.25 0.43
C LEU A 282 -9.44 -30.26 0.57
N GLN A 283 -10.07 -30.18 1.74
CA GLN A 283 -11.15 -29.21 2.03
C GLN A 283 -10.62 -27.82 2.43
N ALA A 284 -9.34 -27.72 2.81
CA ALA A 284 -8.65 -26.48 3.14
C ALA A 284 -8.08 -25.78 1.90
N LEU A 285 -7.72 -26.52 0.85
CA LEU A 285 -7.20 -25.98 -0.42
C LEU A 285 -8.00 -24.76 -0.92
N PRO A 286 -9.35 -24.78 -1.05
CA PRO A 286 -10.12 -23.66 -1.64
C PRO A 286 -10.19 -22.37 -0.80
N TYR A 287 -9.46 -22.29 0.32
CA TYR A 287 -9.19 -21.00 0.97
C TYR A 287 -8.04 -20.26 0.29
N PHE A 288 -7.01 -20.97 -0.21
CA PHE A 288 -5.81 -20.36 -0.76
C PHE A 288 -6.10 -19.59 -2.06
N ASP A 289 -6.90 -20.15 -2.97
CA ASP A 289 -7.42 -19.48 -4.17
C ASP A 289 -8.32 -18.25 -3.88
N ARG A 290 -8.63 -17.96 -2.62
CA ARG A 290 -9.48 -16.83 -2.16
C ARG A 290 -8.76 -15.80 -1.28
N LEU A 291 -7.46 -15.97 -1.04
CA LEU A 291 -6.62 -15.01 -0.32
C LEU A 291 -6.20 -13.89 -1.26
N ASP A 292 -5.09 -14.07 -1.99
CA ASP A 292 -4.91 -13.33 -3.23
C ASP A 292 -5.82 -13.94 -4.31
N TYR A 293 -7.01 -13.35 -4.45
CA TYR A 293 -7.99 -13.70 -5.48
C TYR A 293 -7.59 -13.25 -6.90
N VAL A 294 -6.37 -12.75 -7.08
CA VAL A 294 -5.78 -12.43 -8.39
C VAL A 294 -4.73 -13.48 -8.80
N SER A 295 -3.99 -14.10 -7.86
CA SER A 295 -3.11 -15.25 -8.16
C SER A 295 -3.56 -16.61 -7.59
N MET A 296 -4.75 -17.06 -7.99
CA MET A 296 -5.38 -18.31 -7.52
C MET A 296 -4.44 -19.53 -7.59
N MET A 297 -3.93 -19.88 -8.78
CA MET A 297 -3.12 -21.10 -8.97
C MET A 297 -1.77 -21.05 -8.25
N CYS A 298 -1.17 -19.86 -8.08
CA CYS A 298 0.06 -19.71 -7.30
C CYS A 298 -0.18 -20.06 -5.82
N ASN A 299 -1.30 -19.61 -5.25
CA ASN A 299 -1.63 -19.91 -3.86
C ASN A 299 -1.94 -21.41 -3.68
N GLU A 300 -2.64 -22.02 -4.64
CA GLU A 300 -2.88 -23.47 -4.71
C GLU A 300 -1.55 -24.27 -4.82
N GLN A 301 -0.59 -23.79 -5.63
CA GLN A 301 0.75 -24.37 -5.79
C GLN A 301 1.57 -24.26 -4.51
N ALA A 302 1.60 -23.10 -3.85
CA ALA A 302 2.30 -22.90 -2.58
C ALA A 302 1.83 -23.87 -1.49
N TYR A 303 0.51 -24.05 -1.36
CA TYR A 303 -0.08 -25.00 -0.43
C TYR A 303 0.19 -26.47 -0.84
N SER A 304 0.12 -26.76 -2.15
CA SER A 304 0.39 -28.11 -2.66
C SER A 304 1.83 -28.54 -2.40
N LEU A 305 2.81 -27.66 -2.63
CA LEU A 305 4.22 -27.89 -2.32
C LEU A 305 4.46 -28.03 -0.80
N ALA A 306 3.73 -27.28 0.04
CA ALA A 306 3.80 -27.42 1.49
C ALA A 306 3.38 -28.82 1.96
N VAL A 307 2.27 -29.33 1.44
CA VAL A 307 1.74 -30.66 1.78
C VAL A 307 2.58 -31.78 1.14
N GLU A 308 3.04 -31.62 -0.10
CA GLU A 308 3.93 -32.58 -0.78
C GLU A 308 5.26 -32.76 -0.04
N LYS A 309 5.81 -31.66 0.52
CA LYS A 309 7.03 -31.68 1.34
C LYS A 309 6.83 -32.36 2.70
N LEU A 310 5.63 -32.32 3.29
CA LEU A 310 5.29 -33.10 4.49
C LEU A 310 5.03 -34.59 4.18
N LEU A 311 4.41 -34.88 3.03
CA LEU A 311 4.17 -36.25 2.55
C LEU A 311 5.42 -36.94 1.99
N ASN A 312 6.48 -36.19 1.69
CA ASN A 312 7.70 -36.66 1.00
C ASN A 312 7.40 -37.26 -0.39
N ILE A 313 6.44 -36.67 -1.11
CA ILE A 313 6.01 -37.09 -2.45
C ILE A 313 6.50 -36.11 -3.51
N ARG A 314 6.97 -36.62 -4.65
CA ARG A 314 7.22 -35.82 -5.85
C ARG A 314 6.06 -35.98 -6.85
N PRO A 315 5.43 -34.90 -7.33
CA PRO A 315 4.42 -34.98 -8.41
C PRO A 315 5.09 -35.44 -9.73
N PRO A 316 4.35 -36.02 -10.69
CA PRO A 316 4.92 -36.46 -11.97
C PRO A 316 5.36 -35.26 -12.85
N PRO A 317 6.29 -35.46 -13.81
CA PRO A 317 6.88 -34.36 -14.56
C PRO A 317 5.85 -33.55 -15.36
N ARG A 318 4.87 -34.19 -16.01
CA ARG A 318 3.79 -33.49 -16.73
C ARG A 318 2.99 -32.56 -15.82
N ALA A 319 2.70 -32.98 -14.58
CA ALA A 319 2.02 -32.12 -13.60
C ALA A 319 2.88 -30.91 -13.19
N GLN A 320 4.19 -31.08 -13.05
CA GLN A 320 5.12 -29.98 -12.75
C GLN A 320 5.15 -28.97 -13.92
N TRP A 321 5.22 -29.43 -15.17
CA TRP A 321 5.15 -28.55 -16.36
C TRP A 321 3.80 -27.81 -16.48
N ILE A 322 2.67 -28.49 -16.22
CA ILE A 322 1.34 -27.88 -16.19
C ILE A 322 1.23 -26.81 -15.08
N ARG A 323 1.81 -27.07 -13.89
CA ARG A 323 1.88 -26.07 -12.80
C ARG A 323 2.66 -24.82 -13.21
N VAL A 324 3.86 -24.98 -13.78
CA VAL A 324 4.69 -23.84 -14.24
C VAL A 324 3.97 -23.03 -15.34
N LEU A 325 3.33 -23.72 -16.30
CA LEU A 325 2.53 -23.10 -17.35
C LEU A 325 1.42 -22.22 -16.77
N PHE A 326 0.58 -22.76 -15.87
CA PHE A 326 -0.49 -21.97 -15.26
C PHE A 326 0.01 -20.91 -14.27
N ALA A 327 1.10 -21.16 -13.55
CA ALA A 327 1.69 -20.17 -12.63
C ALA A 327 2.20 -18.92 -13.37
N GLU A 328 2.78 -19.05 -14.56
CA GLU A 328 3.18 -17.89 -15.36
C GLU A 328 1.99 -17.24 -16.09
N ILE A 329 0.95 -17.98 -16.49
CA ILE A 329 -0.34 -17.36 -16.90
C ILE A 329 -0.97 -16.60 -15.71
N THR A 330 -0.87 -17.12 -14.49
CA THR A 330 -1.28 -16.41 -13.28
C THR A 330 -0.43 -15.15 -13.03
N ARG A 331 0.87 -15.18 -13.35
CA ARG A 331 1.74 -13.99 -13.28
C ARG A 331 1.30 -12.91 -14.26
N LEU A 332 0.93 -13.27 -15.50
CA LEU A 332 0.31 -12.34 -16.45
C LEU A 332 -1.01 -11.77 -15.90
N LEU A 333 -1.93 -12.63 -15.41
CA LEU A 333 -3.22 -12.20 -14.82
C LEU A 333 -3.08 -11.20 -13.66
N ASN A 334 -2.03 -11.32 -12.85
CA ASN A 334 -1.76 -10.44 -11.70
C ASN A 334 -0.99 -9.17 -12.11
N HIS A 335 0.06 -9.27 -12.92
CA HIS A 335 0.79 -8.08 -13.41
C HIS A 335 -0.07 -7.16 -14.28
N ILE A 336 -1.00 -7.72 -15.09
CA ILE A 336 -2.04 -6.93 -15.79
C ILE A 336 -2.87 -6.15 -14.79
N MET A 337 -3.40 -6.81 -13.74
CA MET A 337 -4.21 -6.15 -12.71
C MET A 337 -3.39 -5.04 -12.04
N ALA A 338 -2.22 -5.36 -11.49
CA ALA A 338 -1.33 -4.44 -10.79
C ALA A 338 -0.99 -3.19 -11.61
N VAL A 339 -0.59 -3.37 -12.87
CA VAL A 339 -0.22 -2.26 -13.76
C VAL A 339 -1.44 -1.41 -14.12
N THR A 340 -2.57 -2.04 -14.46
CA THR A 340 -3.74 -1.30 -14.95
C THR A 340 -4.55 -0.63 -13.86
N THR A 341 -4.62 -1.18 -12.64
CA THR A 341 -5.30 -0.50 -11.53
C THR A 341 -4.45 0.63 -10.96
N HIS A 342 -3.12 0.48 -10.89
CA HIS A 342 -2.21 1.59 -10.60
C HIS A 342 -2.29 2.71 -11.66
N ALA A 343 -2.44 2.35 -12.95
CA ALA A 343 -2.71 3.32 -14.01
C ALA A 343 -4.06 4.03 -13.82
N LEU A 344 -5.12 3.28 -13.51
CA LEU A 344 -6.47 3.80 -13.24
C LEU A 344 -6.48 4.81 -12.08
N ASP A 345 -5.80 4.47 -10.98
CA ASP A 345 -5.70 5.29 -9.75
C ASP A 345 -4.96 6.62 -9.96
N ILE A 346 -3.95 6.65 -10.84
CA ILE A 346 -3.25 7.87 -11.27
C ILE A 346 -4.08 8.66 -12.31
N GLY A 347 -5.09 8.03 -12.93
CA GLY A 347 -6.07 8.65 -13.83
C GLY A 347 -6.03 8.16 -15.29
N ALA A 348 -5.14 7.22 -15.64
CA ALA A 348 -5.04 6.65 -16.98
C ALA A 348 -6.02 5.47 -17.16
N MET A 349 -7.23 5.78 -17.64
CA MET A 349 -8.33 4.81 -17.73
C MET A 349 -8.27 3.84 -18.94
N THR A 350 -7.60 4.20 -20.04
CA THR A 350 -7.60 3.40 -21.28
C THR A 350 -6.91 2.02 -21.21
N PRO A 351 -5.73 1.83 -20.58
CA PRO A 351 -5.01 0.56 -20.66
C PRO A 351 -5.71 -0.54 -19.83
N PHE A 352 -6.52 -0.13 -18.84
CA PHE A 352 -7.38 -1.00 -18.05
C PHE A 352 -8.36 -1.78 -18.94
N PHE A 353 -9.08 -1.09 -19.82
CA PHE A 353 -10.02 -1.75 -20.73
C PHE A 353 -9.32 -2.62 -21.77
N TRP A 354 -8.17 -2.20 -22.30
CA TRP A 354 -7.40 -2.97 -23.29
C TRP A 354 -6.87 -4.28 -22.73
N MET A 355 -6.22 -4.26 -21.56
CA MET A 355 -5.64 -5.48 -20.98
C MET A 355 -6.69 -6.35 -20.28
N PHE A 356 -7.86 -5.82 -19.92
CA PHE A 356 -8.97 -6.64 -19.42
C PHE A 356 -9.60 -7.49 -20.53
N GLU A 357 -9.51 -7.10 -21.80
CA GLU A 357 -9.84 -7.97 -22.96
C GLU A 357 -8.95 -9.23 -22.96
N GLU A 358 -7.64 -9.05 -22.78
CA GLU A 358 -6.67 -10.16 -22.71
C GLU A 358 -6.80 -10.97 -21.42
N ARG A 359 -7.19 -10.31 -20.31
CA ARG A 359 -7.48 -10.96 -19.03
C ARG A 359 -8.70 -11.88 -19.11
N GLU A 360 -9.71 -11.51 -19.90
CA GLU A 360 -10.90 -12.33 -20.16
C GLU A 360 -10.55 -13.60 -20.96
N LYS A 361 -9.69 -13.49 -21.99
CA LYS A 361 -9.20 -14.65 -22.76
C LYS A 361 -8.44 -15.64 -21.88
N MET A 362 -7.61 -15.14 -20.96
CA MET A 362 -6.95 -15.99 -19.97
C MET A 362 -7.92 -16.63 -18.96
N PHE A 363 -9.06 -16.01 -18.66
CA PHE A 363 -10.13 -16.65 -17.86
C PHE A 363 -10.88 -17.75 -18.63
N GLU A 364 -11.00 -17.67 -19.96
CA GLU A 364 -11.52 -18.78 -20.78
C GLU A 364 -10.63 -20.03 -20.63
N PHE A 365 -9.30 -19.87 -20.63
CA PHE A 365 -8.37 -20.97 -20.36
C PHE A 365 -8.61 -21.61 -18.98
N TYR A 366 -8.91 -20.81 -17.95
CA TYR A 366 -9.17 -21.31 -16.59
C TYR A 366 -10.51 -22.07 -16.53
N GLU A 367 -11.53 -21.55 -17.22
CA GLU A 367 -12.84 -22.20 -17.35
C GLU A 367 -12.75 -23.53 -18.11
N ARG A 368 -12.02 -23.58 -19.23
CA ARG A 368 -11.81 -24.81 -20.02
C ARG A 368 -11.04 -25.89 -19.27
N VAL A 369 -10.20 -25.51 -18.31
CA VAL A 369 -9.31 -26.42 -17.55
C VAL A 369 -9.94 -26.91 -16.24
N SER A 370 -10.74 -26.08 -15.57
CA SER A 370 -11.27 -26.36 -14.23
C SER A 370 -12.80 -26.36 -14.13
N GLY A 371 -13.50 -25.81 -15.13
CA GLY A 371 -14.93 -25.48 -15.06
C GLY A 371 -15.23 -24.19 -14.29
N ALA A 372 -14.22 -23.42 -13.88
CA ALA A 372 -14.37 -22.17 -13.14
C ALA A 372 -13.42 -21.08 -13.64
N ARG A 373 -13.93 -19.86 -13.81
CA ARG A 373 -13.17 -18.72 -14.36
C ARG A 373 -12.11 -18.13 -13.42
N MET A 374 -12.20 -18.34 -12.10
CA MET A 374 -11.22 -17.80 -11.13
C MET A 374 -10.77 -18.84 -10.10
N HIS A 375 -11.61 -19.18 -9.12
CA HIS A 375 -11.27 -20.16 -8.08
C HIS A 375 -11.35 -21.58 -8.65
N ALA A 376 -10.21 -22.13 -9.06
CA ALA A 376 -10.12 -23.34 -9.85
C ALA A 376 -10.02 -24.62 -9.01
N ALA A 377 -9.32 -24.57 -7.86
CA ALA A 377 -8.98 -25.73 -7.03
C ALA A 377 -8.41 -26.89 -7.88
N TYR A 378 -7.52 -26.54 -8.81
CA TYR A 378 -7.03 -27.37 -9.91
C TYR A 378 -5.64 -27.93 -9.61
N VAL A 379 -4.75 -27.11 -9.05
CA VAL A 379 -3.46 -27.57 -8.49
C VAL A 379 -3.75 -28.16 -7.11
N ARG A 380 -3.29 -29.40 -6.87
CA ARG A 380 -3.58 -30.12 -5.63
C ARG A 380 -2.34 -30.82 -5.10
N PRO A 381 -2.25 -31.10 -3.78
CA PRO A 381 -1.26 -32.02 -3.25
C PRO A 381 -1.34 -33.38 -3.98
N GLY A 382 -0.22 -33.85 -4.51
CA GLY A 382 -0.12 -35.01 -5.40
C GLY A 382 -0.15 -34.68 -6.90
N GLY A 383 -0.06 -33.41 -7.31
CA GLY A 383 0.01 -33.00 -8.73
C GLY A 383 -1.09 -32.03 -9.17
N VAL A 384 -1.93 -32.47 -10.11
CA VAL A 384 -2.97 -31.67 -10.78
C VAL A 384 -4.29 -32.47 -10.87
N HIS A 385 -5.45 -31.80 -10.81
CA HIS A 385 -6.74 -32.49 -10.69
C HIS A 385 -7.20 -33.22 -11.96
N GLN A 386 -7.07 -32.60 -13.13
CA GLN A 386 -7.47 -33.09 -14.46
C GLN A 386 -6.44 -32.64 -15.51
N ASP A 387 -6.32 -33.34 -16.64
CA ASP A 387 -5.36 -32.98 -17.70
C ASP A 387 -5.92 -31.83 -18.55
N LEU A 388 -5.06 -31.21 -19.36
CA LEU A 388 -5.44 -30.20 -20.34
C LEU A 388 -6.47 -30.79 -21.34
N PRO A 389 -7.57 -30.10 -21.66
CA PRO A 389 -8.42 -30.49 -22.78
C PRO A 389 -7.66 -30.34 -24.11
N LEU A 390 -8.02 -31.18 -25.09
CA LEU A 390 -7.41 -31.17 -26.43
C LEU A 390 -7.60 -29.80 -27.11
N GLY A 391 -6.61 -29.37 -27.88
CA GLY A 391 -6.56 -28.07 -28.59
C GLY A 391 -6.10 -26.88 -27.75
N LEU A 392 -6.20 -26.93 -26.41
CA LEU A 392 -5.90 -25.78 -25.56
C LEU A 392 -4.44 -25.26 -25.66
N MET A 393 -3.48 -26.13 -25.97
CA MET A 393 -2.09 -25.73 -26.16
C MET A 393 -1.90 -24.84 -27.40
N ASP A 394 -2.70 -25.05 -28.43
CA ASP A 394 -2.69 -24.28 -29.67
C ASP A 394 -3.33 -22.89 -29.43
N ASP A 395 -4.45 -22.85 -28.70
CA ASP A 395 -5.12 -21.60 -28.31
C ASP A 395 -4.23 -20.69 -27.43
N ILE A 396 -3.49 -21.28 -26.48
CA ILE A 396 -2.51 -20.54 -25.65
C ILE A 396 -1.36 -20.01 -26.52
N TYR A 397 -0.93 -20.76 -27.54
CA TYR A 397 0.11 -20.31 -28.47
C TYR A 397 -0.35 -19.12 -29.33
N GLU A 398 -1.58 -19.15 -29.85
CA GLU A 398 -2.16 -18.00 -30.57
C GLU A 398 -2.31 -16.76 -29.66
N PHE A 399 -2.76 -16.95 -28.41
CA PHE A 399 -2.83 -15.88 -27.43
C PHE A 399 -1.45 -15.24 -27.18
N VAL A 400 -0.42 -16.04 -26.88
CA VAL A 400 0.93 -15.54 -26.57
C VAL A 400 1.53 -14.74 -27.74
N LYS A 401 1.32 -15.20 -28.98
CA LYS A 401 1.76 -14.51 -30.20
C LYS A 401 1.16 -13.10 -30.32
N ASN A 402 -0.11 -12.94 -29.97
CA ASN A 402 -0.82 -11.66 -30.07
C ASN A 402 -0.56 -10.76 -28.84
N PHE A 403 -0.42 -11.36 -27.65
CA PHE A 403 -0.32 -10.63 -26.38
C PHE A 403 0.96 -9.78 -26.26
N SER A 404 2.06 -10.15 -26.93
CA SER A 404 3.27 -9.30 -26.99
C SER A 404 2.95 -7.90 -27.52
N ILE A 405 2.15 -7.80 -28.58
CA ILE A 405 1.78 -6.52 -29.21
C ILE A 405 0.96 -5.68 -28.22
N ARG A 406 0.07 -6.30 -27.43
CA ARG A 406 -0.73 -5.61 -26.40
C ARG A 406 0.11 -5.12 -25.22
N ILE A 407 1.22 -5.79 -24.88
CA ILE A 407 2.22 -5.22 -23.93
C ILE A 407 2.84 -3.96 -24.53
N ASP A 408 3.29 -4.04 -25.79
CA ASP A 408 4.00 -2.95 -26.47
C ASP A 408 3.11 -1.69 -26.63
N GLU A 409 1.82 -1.86 -26.98
CA GLU A 409 0.80 -0.79 -27.02
C GLU A 409 0.61 -0.07 -25.67
N VAL A 410 0.63 -0.82 -24.56
CA VAL A 410 0.50 -0.26 -23.20
C VAL A 410 1.81 0.40 -22.75
N GLU A 411 2.95 -0.14 -23.15
CA GLU A 411 4.26 0.45 -22.88
C GLU A 411 4.42 1.80 -23.60
N GLU A 412 4.03 1.90 -24.88
CA GLU A 412 4.05 3.16 -25.64
C GLU A 412 3.23 4.27 -24.94
N MET A 413 2.05 3.93 -24.43
CA MET A 413 1.15 4.88 -23.79
C MET A 413 1.59 5.31 -22.38
N LEU A 414 2.21 4.41 -21.60
CA LEU A 414 2.62 4.69 -20.21
C LEU A 414 4.11 5.02 -20.07
N THR A 415 5.02 4.15 -20.50
CA THR A 415 6.45 4.22 -20.16
C THR A 415 7.08 5.53 -20.57
N ASN A 416 6.82 6.05 -21.77
CA ASN A 416 7.43 7.30 -22.24
C ASN A 416 6.61 8.56 -21.95
N ASN A 417 5.46 8.43 -21.30
CA ASN A 417 4.58 9.55 -20.98
C ASN A 417 5.15 10.40 -19.83
N ARG A 418 5.38 11.70 -20.08
CA ARG A 418 5.86 12.65 -19.06
C ARG A 418 4.95 12.73 -17.84
N ILE A 419 3.65 12.53 -17.99
CA ILE A 419 2.69 12.56 -16.87
C ILE A 419 2.91 11.32 -15.99
N TRP A 420 3.12 10.15 -16.59
CA TRP A 420 3.42 8.92 -15.87
C TRP A 420 4.74 9.04 -15.11
N LYS A 421 5.82 9.50 -15.77
CA LYS A 421 7.12 9.72 -15.11
C LYS A 421 7.02 10.71 -13.95
N ASN A 422 6.37 11.86 -14.15
CA ASN A 422 6.15 12.86 -13.08
C ASN A 422 5.24 12.38 -11.93
N ARG A 423 4.61 11.21 -12.05
CA ARG A 423 3.71 10.61 -11.04
C ARG A 423 4.22 9.26 -10.50
N THR A 424 5.46 8.88 -10.82
CA THR A 424 6.06 7.59 -10.39
C THR A 424 7.56 7.68 -10.11
N VAL A 425 8.30 8.52 -10.83
CA VAL A 425 9.74 8.74 -10.61
C VAL A 425 9.96 9.49 -9.30
N ASP A 426 10.97 9.08 -8.52
CA ASP A 426 11.28 9.64 -7.18
C ASP A 426 10.16 9.55 -6.13
N ILE A 427 9.10 8.76 -6.37
CA ILE A 427 8.03 8.50 -5.40
C ILE A 427 8.30 7.17 -4.67
N GLY A 428 8.10 7.19 -3.34
CA GLY A 428 8.10 5.97 -2.51
C GLY A 428 9.44 5.26 -2.44
N VAL A 429 10.55 5.99 -2.60
CA VAL A 429 11.92 5.46 -2.69
C VAL A 429 12.27 4.64 -1.44
N ILE A 430 12.78 3.42 -1.66
CA ILE A 430 13.22 2.49 -0.62
C ILE A 430 14.70 2.15 -0.84
N THR A 431 15.49 2.16 0.23
CA THR A 431 16.87 1.66 0.20
C THR A 431 16.91 0.13 0.35
N ALA A 432 17.93 -0.53 -0.21
CA ALA A 432 18.09 -1.98 -0.12
C ALA A 432 18.12 -2.50 1.34
N GLU A 433 18.76 -1.77 2.25
CA GLU A 433 18.81 -2.11 3.68
C GLU A 433 17.42 -2.02 4.33
N GLU A 434 16.65 -0.98 4.05
CA GLU A 434 15.27 -0.86 4.54
C GLU A 434 14.36 -1.93 3.94
N ALA A 435 14.52 -2.27 2.66
CA ALA A 435 13.73 -3.30 2.01
C ALA A 435 13.87 -4.68 2.68
N LEU A 436 15.09 -5.03 3.10
CA LEU A 436 15.39 -6.24 3.86
C LEU A 436 14.88 -6.14 5.30
N ASN A 437 15.12 -5.02 5.99
CA ASN A 437 14.72 -4.83 7.39
C ASN A 437 13.19 -4.82 7.59
N TYR A 438 12.42 -4.30 6.64
CA TYR A 438 10.95 -4.35 6.63
C TYR A 438 10.39 -5.69 6.12
N GLY A 439 11.25 -6.62 5.66
CA GLY A 439 10.84 -7.93 5.18
C GLY A 439 10.05 -7.90 3.87
N PHE A 440 10.32 -6.93 3.00
CA PHE A 440 9.73 -6.91 1.66
C PHE A 440 10.21 -8.10 0.82
N SER A 441 9.48 -8.39 -0.24
CA SER A 441 9.78 -9.47 -1.19
C SER A 441 9.29 -9.12 -2.59
N GLY A 442 9.70 -9.91 -3.59
CA GLY A 442 9.28 -9.75 -4.98
C GLY A 442 9.77 -8.46 -5.63
N VAL A 443 8.90 -7.86 -6.43
CA VAL A 443 9.14 -6.60 -7.18
C VAL A 443 9.66 -5.47 -6.28
N MET A 444 9.28 -5.44 -4.99
CA MET A 444 9.76 -4.44 -4.03
C MET A 444 11.26 -4.60 -3.68
N LEU A 445 11.79 -5.82 -3.64
CA LEU A 445 13.24 -6.06 -3.52
C LEU A 445 13.95 -5.80 -4.84
N ARG A 446 13.43 -6.35 -5.95
CA ARG A 446 14.02 -6.23 -7.29
C ARG A 446 14.14 -4.78 -7.74
N GLY A 447 13.10 -3.96 -7.55
CA GLY A 447 13.13 -2.52 -7.83
C GLY A 447 14.18 -1.75 -7.02
N SER A 448 14.54 -2.26 -5.83
CA SER A 448 15.54 -1.67 -4.92
C SER A 448 16.98 -2.19 -5.18
N GLY A 449 17.24 -2.80 -6.34
CA GLY A 449 18.56 -3.29 -6.75
C GLY A 449 18.97 -4.67 -6.21
N ILE A 450 18.10 -5.35 -5.44
CA ILE A 450 18.44 -6.64 -4.83
C ILE A 450 18.14 -7.79 -5.82
N GLN A 451 19.16 -8.57 -6.14
CA GLN A 451 19.09 -9.71 -7.05
C GLN A 451 18.45 -10.94 -6.36
N TRP A 452 17.12 -10.92 -6.21
CA TRP A 452 16.38 -12.00 -5.55
C TRP A 452 15.08 -12.40 -6.29
N ASP A 453 14.96 -13.69 -6.59
CA ASP A 453 13.78 -14.38 -7.11
C ASP A 453 13.89 -15.86 -6.71
N LEU A 454 12.90 -16.40 -5.99
CA LEU A 454 12.96 -17.79 -5.52
C LEU A 454 12.99 -18.80 -6.67
N ARG A 455 12.45 -18.48 -7.85
CA ARG A 455 12.49 -19.37 -9.03
C ARG A 455 13.91 -19.61 -9.54
N LYS A 456 14.86 -18.72 -9.20
CA LYS A 456 16.30 -18.89 -9.50
C LYS A 456 17.11 -19.39 -8.31
N THR A 457 16.86 -18.88 -7.10
CA THR A 457 17.69 -19.20 -5.93
C THR A 457 17.27 -20.47 -5.21
N GLN A 458 15.99 -20.84 -5.25
CA GLN A 458 15.41 -22.03 -4.64
C GLN A 458 14.34 -22.66 -5.57
N PRO A 459 14.74 -23.12 -6.78
CA PRO A 459 13.81 -23.55 -7.81
C PRO A 459 12.90 -24.70 -7.34
N TYR A 460 11.62 -24.61 -7.72
CA TYR A 460 10.57 -25.57 -7.46
C TYR A 460 9.88 -26.00 -8.76
N ASP A 461 9.15 -27.12 -8.72
CA ASP A 461 8.57 -27.81 -9.89
C ASP A 461 9.59 -28.01 -11.04
N VAL A 462 9.60 -27.14 -12.06
CA VAL A 462 10.52 -27.21 -13.23
C VAL A 462 11.16 -25.86 -13.60
N TYR A 463 11.24 -24.90 -12.67
CA TYR A 463 11.87 -23.58 -12.93
C TYR A 463 13.38 -23.64 -13.22
N ASP A 464 14.01 -24.80 -13.01
CA ASP A 464 15.41 -25.12 -13.34
C ASP A 464 15.66 -25.35 -14.83
N GLN A 465 14.66 -25.80 -15.60
CA GLN A 465 14.81 -26.20 -17.02
C GLN A 465 14.27 -25.14 -18.01
N VAL A 466 13.89 -23.96 -17.52
CA VAL A 466 13.37 -22.84 -18.32
C VAL A 466 14.30 -21.62 -18.28
N GLU A 467 14.59 -21.09 -19.46
CA GLU A 467 15.47 -19.95 -19.65
C GLU A 467 14.67 -18.65 -19.61
N PHE A 468 14.90 -17.86 -18.57
CA PHE A 468 14.31 -16.53 -18.38
C PHE A 468 15.27 -15.69 -17.57
N ASP A 469 15.20 -14.37 -17.75
CA ASP A 469 16.00 -13.40 -17.01
C ASP A 469 15.12 -12.69 -15.96
N VAL A 470 15.75 -12.10 -14.94
CA VAL A 470 15.06 -11.44 -13.83
C VAL A 470 15.35 -9.94 -13.89
N PRO A 471 14.32 -9.07 -14.00
CA PRO A 471 14.52 -7.62 -14.08
C PRO A 471 14.90 -7.04 -12.71
N ILE A 472 15.73 -6.01 -12.71
CA ILE A 472 16.31 -5.38 -11.51
C ILE A 472 16.26 -3.86 -11.69
N GLY A 473 15.65 -3.16 -10.73
CA GLY A 473 15.62 -1.70 -10.68
C GLY A 473 16.92 -1.11 -10.13
N SER A 474 17.11 0.20 -10.31
CA SER A 474 18.33 0.92 -9.93
C SER A 474 18.13 1.95 -8.81
N ARG A 475 16.91 2.49 -8.66
CA ARG A 475 16.61 3.62 -7.78
C ARG A 475 15.68 3.27 -6.62
N GLY A 476 14.98 2.13 -6.67
CA GLY A 476 14.01 1.75 -5.65
C GLY A 476 12.72 2.57 -5.68
N ASP A 477 12.40 3.28 -6.76
CA ASP A 477 11.20 4.13 -6.88
C ASP A 477 9.98 3.39 -7.48
N CYS A 478 8.84 4.08 -7.56
CA CYS A 478 7.60 3.53 -8.12
C CYS A 478 7.69 3.26 -9.65
N TYR A 479 8.59 3.92 -10.38
CA TYR A 479 8.75 3.75 -11.83
C TYR A 479 9.57 2.50 -12.18
N ASP A 480 10.68 2.25 -11.47
CA ASP A 480 11.47 1.03 -11.62
C ASP A 480 10.64 -0.24 -11.32
N ARG A 481 9.76 -0.18 -10.31
CA ARG A 481 8.81 -1.27 -9.97
C ARG A 481 7.71 -1.47 -11.01
N TYR A 482 7.41 -0.46 -11.82
CA TYR A 482 6.49 -0.57 -12.95
C TYR A 482 7.21 -1.26 -14.13
N LEU A 483 8.43 -0.82 -14.47
CA LEU A 483 9.24 -1.47 -15.50
C LEU A 483 9.51 -2.95 -15.19
N CYS A 484 9.87 -3.29 -13.94
CA CYS A 484 10.07 -4.68 -13.51
C CYS A 484 8.83 -5.56 -13.77
N ARG A 485 7.60 -5.03 -13.63
CA ARG A 485 6.36 -5.79 -13.93
C ARG A 485 6.14 -5.96 -15.42
N VAL A 486 6.45 -4.96 -16.24
CA VAL A 486 6.37 -5.05 -17.72
C VAL A 486 7.38 -6.07 -18.25
N GLU A 487 8.61 -6.06 -17.73
CA GLU A 487 9.63 -7.04 -18.08
C GLU A 487 9.33 -8.44 -17.53
N GLU A 488 8.78 -8.58 -16.32
CA GLU A 488 8.29 -9.88 -15.82
C GLU A 488 7.16 -10.44 -16.71
N MET A 489 6.25 -9.61 -17.27
CA MET A 489 5.26 -10.09 -18.24
C MET A 489 5.92 -10.64 -19.53
N ARG A 490 6.91 -9.95 -20.09
CA ARG A 490 7.66 -10.45 -21.26
C ARG A 490 8.40 -11.77 -20.96
N GLN A 491 8.98 -11.90 -19.76
CA GLN A 491 9.67 -13.13 -19.34
C GLN A 491 8.68 -14.28 -19.06
N SER A 492 7.47 -14.02 -18.53
CA SER A 492 6.40 -15.03 -18.42
C SER A 492 6.00 -15.58 -19.80
N LEU A 493 5.87 -14.74 -20.84
CA LEU A 493 5.61 -15.23 -22.21
C LEU A 493 6.74 -16.15 -22.71
N ARG A 494 8.00 -15.79 -22.46
CA ARG A 494 9.17 -16.62 -22.82
C ARG A 494 9.18 -17.96 -22.09
N ILE A 495 8.73 -18.02 -20.84
CA ILE A 495 8.56 -19.28 -20.10
C ILE A 495 7.39 -20.09 -20.69
N ILE A 496 6.23 -19.47 -20.93
CA ILE A 496 5.05 -20.15 -21.50
C ILE A 496 5.38 -20.80 -22.85
N LEU A 497 6.07 -20.09 -23.76
CA LEU A 497 6.54 -20.66 -25.04
C LEU A 497 7.46 -21.88 -24.85
N GLN A 498 8.35 -21.84 -23.85
CA GLN A 498 9.21 -22.99 -23.56
C GLN A 498 8.43 -24.15 -22.94
N CYS A 499 7.47 -23.88 -22.04
CA CYS A 499 6.62 -24.91 -21.46
C CYS A 499 5.75 -25.61 -22.50
N LEU A 500 5.21 -24.89 -23.49
CA LEU A 500 4.49 -25.48 -24.61
C LEU A 500 5.39 -26.39 -25.46
N ASN A 501 6.59 -25.91 -25.83
CA ASN A 501 7.55 -26.67 -26.64
C ASN A 501 8.21 -27.86 -25.92
N LYS A 502 8.33 -27.81 -24.59
CA LYS A 502 8.99 -28.85 -23.76
C LYS A 502 8.00 -29.78 -23.04
N MET A 503 6.68 -29.61 -23.23
CA MET A 503 5.63 -30.35 -22.49
C MET A 503 5.72 -31.88 -22.69
N PRO A 504 5.98 -32.68 -21.65
CA PRO A 504 6.06 -34.13 -21.78
C PRO A 504 4.66 -34.80 -21.75
N PRO A 505 4.49 -35.94 -22.45
CA PRO A 505 3.39 -36.87 -22.17
C PRO A 505 3.61 -37.57 -20.81
N GLY A 506 2.54 -38.03 -20.16
CA GLY A 506 2.63 -38.80 -18.92
C GLY A 506 1.44 -38.61 -17.98
N GLU A 507 1.58 -39.09 -16.75
CA GLU A 507 0.57 -38.94 -15.70
C GLU A 507 0.52 -37.50 -15.14
N ILE A 508 -0.67 -37.08 -14.70
CA ILE A 508 -0.94 -35.75 -14.09
C ILE A 508 -1.01 -35.77 -12.56
N LYS A 509 -0.94 -36.95 -11.96
CA LYS A 509 -1.04 -37.20 -10.52
C LYS A 509 0.05 -38.19 -10.11
N VAL A 510 0.43 -38.15 -8.83
CA VAL A 510 1.21 -39.25 -8.24
C VAL A 510 0.41 -40.55 -8.31
N ASP A 511 1.09 -41.64 -8.66
CA ASP A 511 0.52 -42.98 -8.79
C ASP A 511 0.10 -43.63 -7.45
N ASP A 512 0.31 -42.94 -6.32
CA ASP A 512 -0.19 -43.37 -5.01
C ASP A 512 -1.66 -42.98 -4.81
N ALA A 513 -2.54 -43.95 -5.01
CA ALA A 513 -3.99 -43.86 -4.77
C ALA A 513 -4.36 -43.60 -3.29
N LYS A 514 -3.42 -43.60 -2.34
CA LYS A 514 -3.64 -43.16 -0.95
C LYS A 514 -3.62 -41.65 -0.79
N VAL A 515 -3.10 -40.90 -1.77
CA VAL A 515 -3.03 -39.43 -1.75
C VAL A 515 -3.80 -38.84 -2.92
N SER A 516 -3.60 -39.36 -4.14
CA SER A 516 -4.33 -38.90 -5.32
C SER A 516 -5.61 -39.74 -5.55
N PRO A 517 -6.76 -39.13 -5.91
CA PRO A 517 -7.98 -39.90 -6.14
C PRO A 517 -7.91 -40.63 -7.49
N PRO A 518 -8.19 -41.96 -7.53
CA PRO A 518 -8.03 -42.79 -8.72
C PRO A 518 -8.97 -42.42 -9.87
N LYS A 519 -8.67 -42.93 -11.07
CA LYS A 519 -9.38 -42.58 -12.31
C LYS A 519 -10.83 -43.10 -12.27
N ARG A 520 -11.80 -42.33 -12.77
CA ARG A 520 -13.25 -42.65 -12.61
C ARG A 520 -13.72 -43.91 -13.35
N ALA A 521 -12.93 -44.45 -14.26
CA ALA A 521 -13.15 -45.76 -14.86
C ALA A 521 -12.72 -46.88 -13.90
N GLU A 522 -11.48 -46.81 -13.43
CA GLU A 522 -10.83 -47.75 -12.50
C GLU A 522 -11.55 -47.87 -11.14
N MET A 523 -12.04 -46.74 -10.61
CA MET A 523 -12.88 -46.68 -9.40
C MET A 523 -14.23 -47.41 -9.53
N LYS A 524 -14.71 -47.68 -10.76
CA LYS A 524 -15.92 -48.46 -11.02
C LYS A 524 -15.64 -49.95 -11.28
N THR A 525 -14.39 -50.35 -11.49
CA THR A 525 -14.02 -51.73 -11.86
C THR A 525 -13.17 -52.44 -10.81
N SER A 526 -12.34 -51.72 -10.05
CA SER A 526 -11.46 -52.26 -9.01
C SER A 526 -11.95 -51.92 -7.61
N MET A 527 -11.81 -52.87 -6.68
CA MET A 527 -12.30 -52.72 -5.31
C MET A 527 -11.40 -51.79 -4.49
N GLU A 528 -10.08 -51.88 -4.67
CA GLU A 528 -9.11 -51.02 -4.00
C GLU A 528 -9.36 -49.54 -4.35
N SER A 529 -9.53 -49.21 -5.63
CA SER A 529 -9.78 -47.82 -6.04
C SER A 529 -11.09 -47.26 -5.47
N LEU A 530 -12.11 -48.09 -5.30
CA LEU A 530 -13.36 -47.68 -4.66
C LEU A 530 -13.16 -47.42 -3.15
N ILE A 531 -12.39 -48.26 -2.46
CA ILE A 531 -12.02 -48.08 -1.05
C ILE A 531 -11.18 -46.80 -0.87
N HIS A 532 -10.15 -46.61 -1.71
CA HIS A 532 -9.29 -45.42 -1.71
C HIS A 532 -10.09 -44.13 -1.97
N HIS A 533 -10.93 -44.14 -3.01
CA HIS A 533 -11.83 -43.02 -3.31
C HIS A 533 -12.77 -42.71 -2.13
N PHE A 534 -13.39 -43.73 -1.52
CA PHE A 534 -14.28 -43.54 -0.37
C PHE A 534 -13.54 -42.91 0.82
N LYS A 535 -12.36 -43.41 1.19
CA LYS A 535 -11.57 -42.86 2.31
C LYS A 535 -11.07 -41.45 2.04
N LEU A 536 -10.53 -41.18 0.85
CA LEU A 536 -9.98 -39.87 0.48
C LEU A 536 -11.02 -38.73 0.59
N TYR A 537 -12.28 -38.99 0.25
CA TYR A 537 -13.34 -37.98 0.32
C TYR A 537 -14.13 -37.95 1.66
N THR A 538 -13.90 -38.90 2.57
CA THR A 538 -14.58 -38.95 3.89
C THR A 538 -13.62 -38.64 5.05
N GLU A 539 -12.51 -39.36 5.14
CA GLU A 539 -11.47 -39.19 6.17
C GLU A 539 -10.38 -38.20 5.71
N GLY A 540 -10.03 -38.23 4.43
CA GLY A 540 -8.82 -37.57 3.88
C GLY A 540 -7.56 -38.40 4.11
N TYR A 541 -6.48 -38.10 3.37
CA TYR A 541 -5.16 -38.67 3.64
C TYR A 541 -4.58 -38.12 4.95
N GLN A 542 -3.94 -38.98 5.74
CA GLN A 542 -3.18 -38.57 6.93
C GLN A 542 -1.82 -38.01 6.49
N VAL A 543 -1.40 -36.89 7.07
CA VAL A 543 -0.09 -36.28 6.78
C VAL A 543 0.86 -36.54 7.95
N PRO A 544 2.10 -37.02 7.72
CA PRO A 544 3.07 -37.29 8.79
C PRO A 544 3.23 -36.11 9.76
N PRO A 545 3.42 -36.35 11.07
CA PRO A 545 3.59 -35.28 12.05
C PRO A 545 4.88 -34.50 11.79
N GLY A 546 4.80 -33.17 11.76
CA GLY A 546 5.93 -32.32 11.41
C GLY A 546 5.56 -30.84 11.26
N ALA A 547 6.55 -30.04 10.91
CA ALA A 547 6.37 -28.63 10.57
C ALA A 547 7.21 -28.28 9.35
N THR A 548 6.61 -27.58 8.38
CA THR A 548 7.30 -27.11 7.17
C THR A 548 7.01 -25.64 6.92
N TYR A 549 8.06 -24.91 6.55
CA TYR A 549 7.93 -23.68 5.78
C TYR A 549 8.26 -23.97 4.32
N THR A 550 7.39 -23.50 3.42
CA THR A 550 7.61 -23.47 1.97
C THR A 550 7.13 -22.14 1.43
N ALA A 551 7.96 -21.49 0.64
CA ALA A 551 7.61 -20.26 -0.06
C ALA A 551 7.79 -20.43 -1.57
N ILE A 552 7.03 -19.65 -2.32
CA ILE A 552 7.13 -19.53 -3.78
C ILE A 552 7.26 -18.06 -4.18
N GLU A 553 7.70 -17.81 -5.41
CA GLU A 553 7.64 -16.48 -6.01
C GLU A 553 6.24 -16.25 -6.62
N ALA A 554 5.28 -15.87 -5.78
CA ALA A 554 4.01 -15.33 -6.27
C ALA A 554 4.25 -14.00 -7.02
N PRO A 555 3.32 -13.51 -7.85
CA PRO A 555 3.54 -12.27 -8.62
C PRO A 555 3.76 -11.03 -7.74
N LYS A 556 3.19 -11.03 -6.52
CA LYS A 556 3.40 -10.00 -5.50
C LYS A 556 4.74 -10.15 -4.76
N GLY A 557 5.30 -11.35 -4.71
CA GLY A 557 6.56 -11.66 -4.01
C GLY A 557 6.53 -13.00 -3.28
N GLU A 558 7.21 -13.08 -2.15
CA GLU A 558 7.35 -14.31 -1.38
C GLU A 558 6.04 -14.66 -0.65
N PHE A 559 5.23 -15.51 -1.26
CA PHE A 559 4.07 -16.12 -0.61
C PHE A 559 4.51 -17.41 0.08
N GLY A 560 4.44 -17.41 1.41
CA GLY A 560 4.91 -18.50 2.26
C GLY A 560 3.78 -19.19 3.03
N VAL A 561 3.84 -20.52 3.12
CA VAL A 561 2.94 -21.31 3.97
C VAL A 561 3.76 -22.04 5.02
N TYR A 562 3.39 -21.82 6.29
CA TYR A 562 3.87 -22.57 7.44
C TYR A 562 2.78 -23.54 7.88
N LEU A 563 2.98 -24.83 7.59
CA LEU A 563 2.08 -25.90 8.02
C LEU A 563 2.67 -26.66 9.20
N VAL A 564 1.82 -27.00 10.17
CA VAL A 564 2.09 -27.95 11.25
C VAL A 564 1.06 -29.06 11.17
N SER A 565 1.53 -30.29 11.11
CA SER A 565 0.75 -31.54 11.10
C SER A 565 0.97 -32.30 12.41
N ASP A 566 -0.11 -32.87 12.95
CA ASP A 566 -0.12 -33.69 14.18
C ASP A 566 -0.13 -35.20 13.90
N GLY A 567 -0.05 -35.60 12.62
CA GLY A 567 -0.23 -36.98 12.17
C GLY A 567 -1.65 -37.30 11.67
N SER A 568 -2.61 -36.36 11.79
CA SER A 568 -3.99 -36.55 11.34
C SER A 568 -4.21 -36.13 9.87
N SER A 569 -5.44 -36.30 9.38
CA SER A 569 -5.89 -35.81 8.07
C SER A 569 -6.29 -34.33 8.04
N ARG A 570 -6.01 -33.58 9.12
CA ARG A 570 -6.25 -32.14 9.26
C ARG A 570 -4.95 -31.41 9.61
N PRO A 571 -4.74 -30.17 9.16
CA PRO A 571 -3.60 -29.36 9.59
C PRO A 571 -3.84 -28.85 11.01
N TYR A 572 -2.93 -29.17 11.93
CA TYR A 572 -3.00 -28.70 13.32
C TYR A 572 -2.87 -27.17 13.40
N ARG A 573 -2.01 -26.59 12.56
CA ARG A 573 -1.90 -25.14 12.37
C ARG A 573 -1.49 -24.81 10.95
N CYS A 574 -2.13 -23.79 10.37
CA CYS A 574 -1.69 -23.15 9.13
C CYS A 574 -1.46 -21.66 9.42
N LYS A 575 -0.23 -21.18 9.20
CA LYS A 575 0.11 -19.76 9.22
C LYS A 575 0.61 -19.36 7.84
N ILE A 576 0.07 -18.27 7.29
CA ILE A 576 0.39 -17.81 5.94
C ILE A 576 1.20 -16.51 6.02
N LYS A 577 2.29 -16.42 5.26
CA LYS A 577 3.04 -15.18 4.97
C LYS A 577 2.56 -14.65 3.62
N ALA A 578 1.84 -13.54 3.66
CA ALA A 578 1.42 -12.79 2.49
C ALA A 578 2.41 -11.63 2.25
N PRO A 579 2.93 -11.42 1.02
CA PRO A 579 3.85 -10.32 0.71
C PRO A 579 3.25 -8.94 1.01
N GLY A 580 2.00 -8.69 0.60
CA GLY A 580 1.32 -7.40 0.77
C GLY A 580 1.12 -6.98 2.23
N PHE A 581 1.13 -7.92 3.18
CA PHE A 581 1.10 -7.58 4.61
C PHE A 581 2.42 -6.95 5.08
N ALA A 582 3.56 -7.41 4.57
CA ALA A 582 4.85 -6.80 4.86
C ALA A 582 5.02 -5.46 4.12
N HIS A 583 4.60 -5.40 2.85
CA HIS A 583 4.63 -4.16 2.05
C HIS A 583 3.81 -3.04 2.73
N LEU A 584 2.57 -3.34 3.15
CA LEU A 584 1.67 -2.38 3.80
C LEU A 584 2.19 -1.93 5.18
N ALA A 585 2.92 -2.78 5.91
CA ALA A 585 3.59 -2.38 7.15
C ALA A 585 4.70 -1.33 6.90
N GLY A 586 5.25 -1.29 5.69
CA GLY A 586 6.18 -0.27 5.23
C GLY A 586 5.54 1.00 4.65
N LEU A 587 4.20 1.08 4.55
CA LEU A 587 3.50 2.20 3.91
C LEU A 587 3.80 3.55 4.59
N ASP A 588 3.93 3.59 5.92
CA ASP A 588 4.32 4.79 6.66
C ASP A 588 5.70 5.29 6.21
N ARG A 589 6.72 4.41 6.26
CA ARG A 589 8.08 4.75 5.85
C ARG A 589 8.18 5.16 4.38
N MET A 590 7.38 4.59 3.50
CA MET A 590 7.29 4.97 2.08
C MET A 590 6.56 6.30 1.83
N SER A 591 5.63 6.71 2.70
CA SER A 591 4.78 7.90 2.48
C SER A 591 5.23 9.14 3.23
N GLN A 592 6.05 9.01 4.29
CA GLN A 592 6.66 10.13 5.01
C GLN A 592 7.35 11.12 4.06
N GLY A 593 6.94 12.39 4.11
CA GLY A 593 7.49 13.48 3.29
C GLY A 593 6.83 13.68 1.91
N HIS A 594 6.09 12.69 1.40
CA HIS A 594 5.36 12.79 0.14
C HIS A 594 4.01 13.52 0.27
N MET A 595 3.38 13.85 -0.86
CA MET A 595 2.04 14.48 -0.88
C MET A 595 0.93 13.44 -0.77
N LEU A 596 -0.27 13.87 -0.34
CA LEU A 596 -1.47 13.01 -0.28
C LEU A 596 -1.75 12.25 -1.59
N ALA A 597 -1.52 12.88 -2.75
CA ALA A 597 -1.72 12.26 -4.06
C ALA A 597 -0.69 11.16 -4.37
N ASP A 598 0.48 11.16 -3.72
CA ASP A 598 1.56 10.20 -3.97
C ASP A 598 1.33 8.91 -3.19
N VAL A 599 0.64 8.98 -2.04
CA VAL A 599 0.21 7.82 -1.25
C VAL A 599 -0.59 6.83 -2.11
N VAL A 600 -1.43 7.35 -3.02
CA VAL A 600 -2.19 6.54 -3.99
C VAL A 600 -1.26 5.76 -4.94
N ALA A 601 -0.24 6.41 -5.51
CA ALA A 601 0.75 5.73 -6.36
C ALA A 601 1.56 4.69 -5.56
N ILE A 602 1.91 5.00 -4.32
CA ILE A 602 2.62 4.09 -3.41
C ILE A 602 1.77 2.82 -3.14
N ILE A 603 0.47 2.97 -2.88
CA ILE A 603 -0.46 1.83 -2.69
C ILE A 603 -0.54 0.99 -3.97
N GLY A 604 -0.74 1.61 -5.13
CA GLY A 604 -0.80 0.90 -6.41
C GLY A 604 0.48 0.13 -6.75
N THR A 605 1.67 0.71 -6.49
CA THR A 605 2.95 0.01 -6.76
C THR A 605 3.29 -1.12 -5.79
N GLN A 606 2.67 -1.16 -4.61
CA GLN A 606 2.73 -2.34 -3.72
C GLN A 606 1.83 -3.49 -4.19
N ASP A 607 0.84 -3.21 -5.05
CA ASP A 607 -0.10 -4.20 -5.61
C ASP A 607 -0.86 -4.99 -4.51
N ILE A 608 -1.51 -4.23 -3.63
CA ILE A 608 -2.12 -4.75 -2.40
C ILE A 608 -3.48 -5.41 -2.66
N VAL A 609 -3.63 -6.68 -2.26
CA VAL A 609 -4.92 -7.40 -2.26
C VAL A 609 -5.32 -7.73 -0.83
N PHE A 610 -6.38 -7.10 -0.33
CA PHE A 610 -6.75 -7.19 1.09
C PHE A 610 -7.18 -8.59 1.55
N GLY A 611 -7.52 -9.49 0.63
CA GLY A 611 -7.78 -10.90 0.94
C GLY A 611 -6.55 -11.70 1.38
N GLU A 612 -5.33 -11.28 0.99
CA GLU A 612 -4.10 -11.84 1.54
C GLU A 612 -3.55 -11.05 2.75
N VAL A 613 -3.89 -9.77 2.88
CA VAL A 613 -3.57 -8.99 4.09
C VAL A 613 -4.37 -9.52 5.28
N ASP A 614 -5.69 -9.58 5.15
CA ASP A 614 -6.65 -9.90 6.21
C ASP A 614 -7.06 -11.39 6.20
N ARG A 615 -6.17 -12.27 6.66
CA ARG A 615 -6.38 -13.73 6.73
C ARG A 615 -7.18 -14.15 7.97
#